data_AF-A0A5B0X4F3-F1
#
_entry.id   AF-A0A5B0X4F3-F1
#
_cell.length_a   1.000
_cell.length_b   1.000
_cell.length_c   1.000
_cell.angle_alpha   90.00
_cell.angle_beta   90.00
_cell.angle_gamma   90.00
#
_symmetry.space_group_name_H-M   'P 1'
#
loop_
_entity.id
_entity.type
_entity.pdbx_description
1 polymer ?
#
loop_
_entity_poly.entity_id
_entity_poly.type
_entity_poly.pdbx_seq_one_letter_code
_entity_poly.pdbx_strand_id
1 'polypeptide(L)'
;MSAGPPTVAGEPVCTALLRCTPEDFRVDEELGFEPEGDGEHAFLFLQKRCLNTAELAQRLSSLAGVHPRDVSFSGMKDRNAVTRQWFSVRLAGRTEPRWQELESGEDVEVIRVQRHRRKLKRGVHRHNRFVLVLRELQGDREQVATRLNTLAVQGAPNYFGPQRFGRDGSTLQQALQWAEAGPRRVSRNKRSLMLSALRAHLFNALLAERVKAGDWNTVVAGDTCMLAGTRSHFQCAQPDADITRRCADADLHPALPLWGRGLEPVAPELLARWHRVLKEELALGDFLTEQGLEASWRATRLIPDDFCWQFCDDDALQLEFRLGAGCYATALLGEFVHYRELQR
;
A
#
# COMPACT_ATOMS: atom_id res chain seq x y z
N MET A 1 -18.87 13.02 -8.46
CA MET A 1 -17.54 12.79 -7.82
C MET A 1 -17.84 12.37 -6.39
N SER A 2 -17.59 11.12 -6.01
CA SER A 2 -17.63 10.76 -4.60
C SER A 2 -16.54 11.56 -3.90
N ALA A 3 -16.88 12.32 -2.85
CA ALA A 3 -15.88 12.92 -1.99
C ALA A 3 -14.92 11.81 -1.49
N GLY A 4 -13.63 12.13 -1.37
CA GLY A 4 -12.65 11.20 -0.81
C GLY A 4 -12.96 10.85 0.65
N PRO A 5 -12.21 9.92 1.26
CA PRO A 5 -12.32 9.73 2.70
C PRO A 5 -12.00 11.03 3.46
N PRO A 6 -12.52 11.22 4.67
CA PRO A 6 -12.24 12.41 5.47
C PRO A 6 -10.73 12.46 5.80
N THR A 7 -10.20 13.67 5.76
CA THR A 7 -8.84 14.04 6.13
C THR A 7 -8.80 14.54 7.58
N VAL A 8 -7.62 14.54 8.21
CA VAL A 8 -7.47 14.88 9.63
C VAL A 8 -7.65 16.36 9.89
N ALA A 9 -7.08 17.21 9.05
CA ALA A 9 -7.11 18.66 9.24
C ALA A 9 -8.07 19.36 8.26
N GLY A 10 -9.09 18.66 7.77
CA GLY A 10 -10.05 19.18 6.79
C GLY A 10 -9.50 19.23 5.36
N GLU A 11 -10.23 19.87 4.45
CA GLU A 11 -9.93 19.83 3.02
C GLU A 11 -8.46 20.16 2.69
N PRO A 12 -7.88 19.47 1.70
CA PRO A 12 -6.57 19.80 1.13
C PRO A 12 -6.41 21.30 0.82
N VAL A 13 -5.22 21.82 1.08
CA VAL A 13 -4.91 23.26 1.00
C VAL A 13 -4.35 23.71 -0.35
N CYS A 14 -4.10 22.76 -1.26
CA CYS A 14 -3.59 23.04 -2.60
C CYS A 14 -4.10 22.04 -3.63
N THR A 15 -3.89 22.36 -4.91
CA THR A 15 -4.08 21.46 -6.04
C THR A 15 -2.76 21.26 -6.79
N ALA A 16 -2.58 20.12 -7.44
CA ALA A 16 -1.41 19.86 -8.29
C ALA A 16 -1.71 18.79 -9.34
N LEU A 17 -0.77 18.61 -10.27
CA LEU A 17 -0.72 17.47 -11.18
C LEU A 17 0.23 16.41 -10.66
N LEU A 18 -0.19 15.15 -10.72
CA LEU A 18 0.59 13.98 -10.38
C LEU A 18 0.86 13.15 -11.64
N ARG A 19 2.07 12.58 -11.76
CA ARG A 19 2.46 11.69 -12.87
C ARG A 19 2.35 12.33 -14.26
N CYS A 20 2.78 13.60 -14.42
CA CYS A 20 2.84 14.20 -15.75
C CYS A 20 3.83 13.45 -16.64
N THR A 21 5.00 13.13 -16.10
CA THR A 21 5.92 12.14 -16.68
C THR A 21 6.11 10.95 -15.73
N PRO A 22 6.59 9.79 -16.22
CA PRO A 22 6.88 8.63 -15.36
C PRO A 22 7.91 8.93 -14.26
N GLU A 23 8.83 9.86 -14.52
CA GLU A 23 9.90 10.28 -13.60
C GLU A 23 9.37 11.09 -12.41
N ASP A 24 8.18 11.68 -12.53
CA ASP A 24 7.49 12.37 -11.43
C ASP A 24 6.99 11.39 -10.36
N PHE A 25 6.98 10.08 -10.64
CA PHE A 25 6.56 9.05 -9.71
C PHE A 25 7.58 7.92 -9.68
N ARG A 26 8.55 8.05 -8.77
CA ARG A 26 9.62 7.06 -8.59
C ARG A 26 9.40 6.23 -7.35
N VAL A 27 9.57 4.92 -7.47
CA VAL A 27 9.42 3.97 -6.36
C VAL A 27 10.54 2.96 -6.34
N ASP A 28 11.34 2.96 -5.28
CA ASP A 28 12.43 2.01 -5.07
C ASP A 28 12.04 1.03 -3.95
N GLU A 29 12.04 -0.27 -4.26
CA GLU A 29 11.70 -1.33 -3.30
C GLU A 29 12.89 -1.70 -2.42
N GLU A 30 12.69 -1.69 -1.10
CA GLU A 30 13.69 -2.07 -0.11
C GLU A 30 13.28 -3.37 0.59
N LEU A 31 14.10 -4.42 0.49
CA LEU A 31 13.78 -5.73 1.08
C LEU A 31 13.93 -5.77 2.61
N GLY A 32 14.80 -4.94 3.18
CA GLY A 32 15.21 -5.05 4.59
C GLY A 32 16.21 -6.17 4.88
N PHE A 33 16.73 -6.83 3.84
CA PHE A 33 17.83 -7.79 3.87
C PHE A 33 18.56 -7.76 2.53
N GLU A 34 19.81 -8.23 2.51
CA GLU A 34 20.61 -8.37 1.30
C GLU A 34 20.56 -9.83 0.78
N PRO A 35 20.55 -10.05 -0.54
CA PRO A 35 20.77 -11.38 -1.11
C PRO A 35 22.09 -12.00 -0.62
N GLU A 36 22.07 -13.32 -0.38
CA GLU A 36 23.17 -14.06 0.28
C GLU A 36 24.39 -14.30 -0.63
N GLY A 37 24.24 -14.14 -1.95
CA GLY A 37 25.31 -14.37 -2.92
C GLY A 37 25.44 -15.83 -3.39
N ASP A 38 24.69 -16.77 -2.80
CA ASP A 38 24.60 -18.17 -3.24
C ASP A 38 23.14 -18.68 -3.35
N GLY A 39 22.94 -19.89 -3.89
CA GLY A 39 21.63 -20.55 -3.95
C GLY A 39 21.04 -20.71 -5.35
N GLU A 40 19.85 -21.30 -5.42
CA GLU A 40 19.19 -21.67 -6.69
C GLU A 40 18.38 -20.54 -7.35
N HIS A 41 18.22 -19.39 -6.67
CA HIS A 41 17.51 -18.24 -7.21
C HIS A 41 18.47 -17.14 -7.64
N ALA A 42 18.23 -16.56 -8.82
CA ALA A 42 18.77 -15.27 -9.22
C ALA A 42 17.82 -14.16 -8.73
N PHE A 43 18.32 -13.29 -7.88
CA PHE A 43 17.67 -12.07 -7.43
C PHE A 43 18.13 -10.92 -8.32
N LEU A 44 17.18 -10.30 -9.00
CA LEU A 44 17.42 -9.18 -9.90
C LEU A 44 16.75 -7.93 -9.35
N PHE A 45 17.53 -6.89 -9.12
CA PHE A 45 17.01 -5.55 -8.88
C PHE A 45 16.92 -4.84 -10.22
N LEU A 46 15.69 -4.63 -10.69
CA LEU A 46 15.40 -4.12 -12.02
C LEU A 46 14.68 -2.79 -11.91
N GLN A 47 15.10 -1.80 -12.70
CA GLN A 47 14.29 -0.64 -13.00
C GLN A 47 13.33 -0.98 -14.13
N LYS A 48 12.11 -0.46 -14.05
CA LYS A 48 11.17 -0.45 -15.16
C LYS A 48 10.56 0.94 -15.33
N ARG A 49 10.25 1.30 -16.56
CA ARG A 49 9.57 2.54 -16.95
C ARG A 49 8.35 2.22 -17.79
N CYS A 50 7.16 2.75 -17.43
CA CYS A 50 5.91 2.56 -18.20
C CYS A 50 5.47 1.09 -18.41
N LEU A 51 6.03 0.15 -17.65
CA LEU A 51 5.85 -1.30 -17.83
C LEU A 51 5.14 -1.92 -16.62
N ASN A 52 4.28 -2.93 -16.83
CA ASN A 52 3.67 -3.67 -15.72
C ASN A 52 4.64 -4.68 -15.11
N THR A 53 4.59 -4.85 -13.77
CA THR A 53 5.39 -5.89 -13.09
C THR A 53 5.17 -7.30 -13.65
N ALA A 54 3.93 -7.62 -14.07
CA ALA A 54 3.60 -8.92 -14.65
C ALA A 54 4.21 -9.13 -16.05
N GLU A 55 4.28 -8.08 -16.86
CA GLU A 55 4.91 -8.13 -18.18
C GLU A 55 6.43 -8.35 -18.05
N LEU A 56 7.09 -7.63 -17.13
CA LEU A 56 8.50 -7.84 -16.83
C LEU A 56 8.78 -9.25 -16.29
N ALA A 57 7.91 -9.77 -15.41
CA ALA A 57 8.01 -11.15 -14.95
C ALA A 57 7.92 -12.18 -16.10
N GLN A 58 7.08 -11.91 -17.10
CA GLN A 58 6.97 -12.76 -18.28
C GLN A 58 8.23 -12.70 -19.15
N ARG A 59 8.83 -11.51 -19.35
CA ARG A 59 10.12 -11.36 -20.05
C ARG A 59 11.24 -12.15 -19.37
N LEU A 60 11.33 -12.04 -18.04
CA LEU A 60 12.28 -12.82 -17.23
C LEU A 60 12.08 -14.33 -17.40
N SER A 61 10.82 -14.77 -17.38
CA SER A 61 10.47 -16.18 -17.56
C SER A 61 10.92 -16.69 -18.92
N SER A 62 10.66 -15.93 -19.99
CA SER A 62 11.03 -16.29 -21.35
C SER A 62 12.55 -16.32 -21.53
N LEU A 63 13.27 -15.29 -21.05
CA LEU A 63 14.72 -15.20 -21.17
C LEU A 63 15.45 -16.32 -20.42
N ALA A 64 14.99 -16.67 -19.22
CA ALA A 64 15.56 -17.78 -18.44
C ALA A 64 15.04 -19.16 -18.88
N GLY A 65 14.08 -19.20 -19.81
CA GLY A 65 13.40 -20.42 -20.26
C GLY A 65 12.62 -21.14 -19.15
N VAL A 66 12.33 -20.50 -18.01
CA VAL A 66 11.66 -21.11 -16.86
C VAL A 66 10.14 -20.92 -16.93
N HIS A 67 9.40 -21.66 -16.10
CA HIS A 67 7.95 -21.46 -16.01
C HIS A 67 7.64 -20.14 -15.28
N PRO A 68 6.57 -19.38 -15.64
CA PRO A 68 6.19 -18.15 -14.93
C PRO A 68 5.97 -18.26 -13.41
N ARG A 69 5.82 -19.48 -12.88
CA ARG A 69 5.66 -19.73 -11.43
C ARG A 69 6.99 -19.63 -10.68
N ASP A 70 8.09 -19.78 -11.40
CA ASP A 70 9.46 -19.74 -10.90
C ASP A 70 10.03 -18.32 -10.91
N VAL A 71 9.32 -17.38 -11.55
CA VAL A 71 9.52 -15.95 -11.39
C VAL A 71 8.61 -15.43 -10.28
N SER A 72 9.18 -14.66 -9.36
CA SER A 72 8.45 -14.12 -8.21
C SER A 72 8.96 -12.74 -7.84
N PHE A 73 8.14 -12.00 -7.09
CA PHE A 73 8.40 -10.63 -6.69
C PHE A 73 7.59 -10.30 -5.43
N SER A 74 8.02 -9.27 -4.70
CA SER A 74 7.42 -8.92 -3.42
C SER A 74 6.08 -8.19 -3.57
N GLY A 75 6.05 -7.12 -4.35
CA GLY A 75 4.85 -6.31 -4.62
C GLY A 75 4.64 -6.03 -6.10
N MET A 76 3.40 -5.66 -6.46
CA MET A 76 3.16 -5.01 -7.75
C MET A 76 3.60 -3.54 -7.63
N LYS A 77 4.07 -2.98 -8.73
CA LYS A 77 4.45 -1.58 -8.84
C LYS A 77 3.65 -0.91 -9.96
N ASP A 78 3.39 0.38 -9.81
CA ASP A 78 2.63 1.16 -10.78
C ASP A 78 3.22 1.08 -12.19
N ARG A 79 2.35 0.99 -13.21
CA ARG A 79 2.78 1.04 -14.61
C ARG A 79 3.30 2.42 -14.98
N ASN A 80 2.54 3.47 -14.66
CA ASN A 80 2.80 4.85 -15.07
C ASN A 80 3.80 5.53 -14.11
N ALA A 81 4.98 4.93 -14.00
CA ALA A 81 6.01 5.30 -13.05
C ALA A 81 7.38 4.77 -13.51
N VAL A 82 8.46 5.30 -12.92
CA VAL A 82 9.78 4.67 -12.92
C VAL A 82 9.94 3.92 -11.61
N THR A 83 10.06 2.60 -11.64
CA THR A 83 10.08 1.80 -10.40
C THR A 83 11.22 0.82 -10.40
N ARG A 84 11.93 0.71 -9.27
CA ARG A 84 12.96 -0.30 -9.05
C ARG A 84 12.42 -1.35 -8.10
N GLN A 85 12.46 -2.62 -8.49
CA GLN A 85 11.98 -3.70 -7.63
C GLN A 85 12.80 -4.97 -7.78
N TRP A 86 12.70 -5.83 -6.77
CA TRP A 86 13.32 -7.13 -6.79
C TRP A 86 12.44 -8.18 -7.45
N PHE A 87 13.06 -8.99 -8.28
CA PHE A 87 12.54 -10.24 -8.82
C PHE A 87 13.43 -11.39 -8.37
N SER A 88 12.83 -12.57 -8.22
CA SER A 88 13.50 -13.82 -7.91
C SER A 88 13.13 -14.84 -8.98
N VAL A 89 14.12 -15.30 -9.73
CA VAL A 89 13.99 -16.33 -10.77
C VAL A 89 14.67 -17.60 -10.29
N ARG A 90 13.90 -18.68 -10.11
CA ARG A 90 14.47 -19.98 -9.75
C ARG A 90 15.10 -20.63 -10.97
N LEU A 91 16.42 -20.86 -10.94
CA LEU A 91 17.14 -21.48 -12.05
C LEU A 91 17.33 -22.99 -11.87
N ALA A 92 17.33 -23.51 -10.64
CA ALA A 92 17.35 -24.95 -10.35
C ALA A 92 18.42 -25.75 -11.16
N GLY A 93 19.66 -25.25 -11.20
CA GLY A 93 20.77 -25.88 -11.92
C GLY A 93 20.89 -25.52 -13.41
N ARG A 94 19.97 -24.72 -13.94
CA ARG A 94 20.09 -24.16 -15.30
C ARG A 94 21.21 -23.12 -15.37
N THR A 95 21.81 -23.02 -16.56
CA THR A 95 22.75 -21.94 -16.88
C THR A 95 22.07 -20.59 -16.71
N GLU A 96 22.75 -19.68 -16.04
CA GLU A 96 22.26 -18.33 -15.83
C GLU A 96 22.24 -17.57 -17.18
N PRO A 97 21.11 -17.01 -17.60
CA PRO A 97 21.03 -16.25 -18.84
C PRO A 97 21.78 -14.92 -18.70
N ARG A 98 22.11 -14.30 -19.84
CA ARG A 98 22.66 -12.94 -19.87
C ARG A 98 21.53 -11.94 -19.61
N TRP A 99 21.34 -11.58 -18.34
CA TRP A 99 20.23 -10.72 -17.93
C TRP A 99 20.19 -9.36 -18.63
N GLN A 100 21.33 -8.85 -19.07
CA GLN A 100 21.45 -7.61 -19.85
C GLN A 100 20.64 -7.64 -21.16
N GLU A 101 20.28 -8.82 -21.68
CA GLU A 101 19.38 -8.93 -22.85
C GLU A 101 17.97 -8.35 -22.58
N LEU A 102 17.59 -8.16 -21.31
CA LEU A 102 16.36 -7.46 -20.92
C LEU A 102 16.39 -5.96 -21.29
N GLU A 103 17.57 -5.37 -21.45
CA GLU A 103 17.80 -3.95 -21.76
C GLU A 103 17.73 -3.67 -23.27
N SER A 104 17.14 -4.58 -24.05
CA SER A 104 16.94 -4.43 -25.50
C SER A 104 15.98 -3.29 -25.88
N GLY A 105 15.27 -2.71 -24.91
CA GLY A 105 14.47 -1.50 -25.07
C GLY A 105 14.74 -0.50 -23.94
N GLU A 106 14.13 0.68 -24.04
CA GLU A 106 14.31 1.78 -23.06
C GLU A 106 13.47 1.63 -21.79
N ASP A 107 12.72 0.53 -21.65
CA ASP A 107 11.73 0.35 -20.57
C ASP A 107 12.24 -0.46 -19.37
N VAL A 108 13.43 -1.07 -19.46
CA VAL A 108 14.03 -1.90 -18.41
C VAL A 108 15.53 -1.63 -18.29
N GLU A 109 16.03 -1.59 -17.05
CA GLU A 109 17.47 -1.53 -16.72
C GLU A 109 17.79 -2.56 -15.64
N VAL A 110 18.88 -3.30 -15.80
CA VAL A 110 19.37 -4.32 -14.87
C VAL A 110 20.39 -3.68 -13.93
N ILE A 111 19.93 -3.27 -12.75
CA ILE A 111 20.77 -2.56 -11.78
C ILE A 111 21.69 -3.50 -11.02
N ARG A 112 21.16 -4.64 -10.55
CA ARG A 112 21.92 -5.59 -9.74
C ARG A 112 21.40 -7.01 -9.92
N VAL A 113 22.32 -7.97 -9.96
CA VAL A 113 22.01 -9.40 -9.98
C VAL A 113 22.85 -10.10 -8.92
N GLN A 114 22.21 -10.92 -8.08
CA GLN A 114 22.87 -11.73 -7.07
C GLN A 114 22.13 -13.04 -6.85
N ARG A 115 22.80 -14.06 -6.30
CA ARG A 115 22.13 -15.30 -5.92
C ARG A 115 21.50 -15.20 -4.55
N HIS A 116 20.43 -15.96 -4.34
CA HIS A 116 19.84 -16.17 -3.02
C HIS A 116 19.26 -17.59 -2.90
N ARG A 117 19.21 -18.11 -1.67
CA ARG A 117 18.76 -19.48 -1.39
C ARG A 117 17.25 -19.63 -1.46
N ARG A 118 16.50 -18.60 -1.08
CA ARG A 118 15.05 -18.68 -0.90
C ARG A 118 14.32 -17.87 -1.97
N LYS A 119 13.14 -18.35 -2.36
CA LYS A 119 12.23 -17.60 -3.22
C LYS A 119 11.78 -16.29 -2.56
N LEU A 120 11.78 -15.20 -3.33
CA LEU A 120 11.16 -13.94 -2.89
C LEU A 120 9.62 -14.11 -2.80
N LYS A 121 9.08 -14.07 -1.58
CA LYS A 121 7.64 -14.20 -1.34
C LYS A 121 6.93 -12.86 -1.48
N ARG A 122 5.60 -12.90 -1.63
CA ARG A 122 4.76 -11.69 -1.67
C ARG A 122 4.79 -10.94 -0.33
N GLY A 123 4.88 -9.62 -0.40
CA GLY A 123 4.77 -8.72 0.76
C GLY A 123 5.91 -8.85 1.78
N VAL A 124 7.10 -9.26 1.35
CA VAL A 124 8.29 -9.38 2.21
C VAL A 124 9.21 -8.16 2.14
N HIS A 125 8.92 -7.21 1.25
CA HIS A 125 9.67 -5.95 1.24
C HIS A 125 9.38 -5.20 2.53
N ARG A 126 10.38 -4.48 3.03
CA ARG A 126 10.25 -3.69 4.25
C ARG A 126 9.60 -2.35 3.93
N HIS A 127 10.13 -1.64 2.95
CA HIS A 127 9.65 -0.33 2.54
C HIS A 127 9.59 -0.17 1.03
N ASN A 128 8.91 0.89 0.62
CA ASN A 128 9.08 1.51 -0.69
C ASN A 128 9.53 2.95 -0.45
N ARG A 129 10.67 3.35 -1.03
CA ARG A 129 11.14 4.73 -1.07
C ARG A 129 10.50 5.42 -2.27
N PHE A 130 9.78 6.50 -2.00
CA PHE A 130 9.11 7.32 -2.99
C PHE A 130 9.90 8.59 -3.24
N VAL A 131 10.02 8.96 -4.51
CA VAL A 131 10.39 10.32 -4.93
C VAL A 131 9.29 10.79 -5.87
N LEU A 132 8.52 11.78 -5.42
CA LEU A 132 7.34 12.28 -6.11
C LEU A 132 7.54 13.74 -6.50
N VAL A 133 7.08 14.11 -7.67
CA VAL A 133 7.03 15.51 -8.12
C VAL A 133 5.57 15.85 -8.39
N LEU A 134 5.04 16.80 -7.62
CA LEU A 134 3.76 17.43 -7.88
C LEU A 134 4.01 18.67 -8.72
N ARG A 135 3.44 18.74 -9.92
CA ARG A 135 3.62 19.85 -10.86
C ARG A 135 2.44 20.81 -10.82
N GLU A 136 2.65 22.04 -11.29
CA GLU A 136 1.61 23.08 -11.34
C GLU A 136 0.92 23.24 -9.97
N LEU A 137 1.72 23.34 -8.90
CA LEU A 137 1.23 23.49 -7.55
C LEU A 137 0.50 24.85 -7.41
N GLN A 138 -0.78 24.80 -7.05
CA GLN A 138 -1.59 25.99 -6.80
C GLN A 138 -2.12 25.96 -5.37
N GLY A 139 -1.79 26.99 -4.60
CA GLY A 139 -2.18 27.12 -3.20
C GLY A 139 -1.17 27.95 -2.41
N ASP A 140 -1.48 28.20 -1.15
CA ASP A 140 -0.59 28.93 -0.25
C ASP A 140 0.57 28.03 0.22
N ARG A 141 1.80 28.39 -0.15
CA ARG A 141 3.02 27.63 0.18
C ARG A 141 3.25 27.51 1.69
N GLU A 142 2.86 28.50 2.50
CA GLU A 142 3.00 28.43 3.96
C GLU A 142 2.02 27.43 4.57
N GLN A 143 0.79 27.38 4.06
CA GLN A 143 -0.20 26.38 4.48
C GLN A 143 0.21 24.97 4.07
N VAL A 144 0.74 24.80 2.85
CA VAL A 144 1.30 23.53 2.38
C VAL A 144 2.46 23.08 3.27
N ALA A 145 3.42 23.96 3.55
CA ALA A 145 4.55 23.66 4.43
C ALA A 145 4.09 23.25 5.83
N THR A 146 3.11 23.96 6.40
CA THR A 146 2.52 23.62 7.71
C THR A 146 1.90 22.23 7.72
N ARG A 147 1.16 21.87 6.66
CA ARG A 147 0.58 20.52 6.50
C ARG A 147 1.67 19.46 6.41
N LEU A 148 2.69 19.67 5.58
CA LEU A 148 3.79 18.72 5.40
C LEU A 148 4.58 18.50 6.70
N ASN A 149 4.86 19.56 7.46
CA ASN A 149 5.50 19.45 8.77
C ASN A 149 4.64 18.67 9.78
N THR A 150 3.32 18.85 9.73
CA THR A 150 2.40 18.07 10.57
C THR A 150 2.42 16.59 10.18
N LEU A 151 2.38 16.29 8.89
CA LEU A 151 2.44 14.92 8.35
C LEU A 151 3.77 14.22 8.69
N ALA A 152 4.88 14.96 8.74
CA ALA A 152 6.18 14.42 9.15
C ALA A 152 6.19 13.89 10.58
N VAL A 153 5.44 14.53 11.49
CA VAL A 153 5.41 14.18 12.92
C VAL A 153 4.26 13.25 13.25
N GLN A 154 3.06 13.57 12.78
CA GLN A 154 1.83 12.87 13.17
C GLN A 154 1.44 11.75 12.21
N GLY A 155 2.02 11.74 11.00
CA GLY A 155 1.63 10.82 9.94
C GLY A 155 0.26 11.14 9.34
N ALA A 156 -0.32 10.14 8.68
CA ALA A 156 -1.63 10.22 8.04
C ALA A 156 -2.49 8.98 8.33
N PRO A 157 -3.81 9.06 8.17
CA PRO A 157 -4.67 7.89 8.14
C PRO A 157 -4.25 6.91 7.03
N ASN A 158 -4.10 5.64 7.38
CA ASN A 158 -3.55 4.61 6.51
C ASN A 158 -4.57 4.00 5.54
N TYR A 159 -5.34 4.84 4.86
CA TYR A 159 -6.35 4.43 3.89
C TYR A 159 -5.75 3.58 2.76
N PHE A 160 -6.55 2.66 2.24
CA PHE A 160 -6.32 2.11 0.91
C PHE A 160 -6.63 3.17 -0.14
N GLY A 161 -5.66 3.48 -1.00
CA GLY A 161 -5.81 4.44 -2.08
C GLY A 161 -6.74 3.96 -3.21
N PRO A 162 -7.17 4.86 -4.12
CA PRO A 162 -8.13 4.58 -5.18
C PRO A 162 -7.73 3.41 -6.09
N GLN A 163 -6.42 3.24 -6.32
CA GLN A 163 -5.86 2.14 -7.12
C GLN A 163 -6.25 0.75 -6.58
N ARG A 164 -6.52 0.60 -5.28
CA ARG A 164 -6.96 -0.66 -4.67
C ARG A 164 -8.35 -1.09 -5.16
N PHE A 165 -9.18 -0.12 -5.56
CA PHE A 165 -10.56 -0.34 -5.97
C PHE A 165 -10.72 -0.43 -7.50
N GLY A 166 -9.60 -0.47 -8.24
CA GLY A 166 -9.57 -0.48 -9.70
C GLY A 166 -9.83 0.89 -10.32
N ARG A 167 -9.67 0.99 -11.64
CA ARG A 167 -9.96 2.23 -12.39
C ARG A 167 -11.41 2.63 -12.13
N ASP A 168 -11.61 3.86 -11.66
CA ASP A 168 -12.91 4.45 -11.33
C ASP A 168 -13.76 3.59 -10.37
N GLY A 169 -13.13 2.81 -9.49
CA GLY A 169 -13.84 1.94 -8.53
C GLY A 169 -14.43 0.66 -9.13
N SER A 170 -14.16 0.37 -10.41
CA SER A 170 -14.76 -0.76 -11.14
C SER A 170 -14.54 -2.13 -10.49
N THR A 171 -13.43 -2.34 -9.77
CA THR A 171 -13.19 -3.61 -9.06
C THR A 171 -14.09 -3.72 -7.85
N LEU A 172 -14.23 -2.63 -7.08
CA LEU A 172 -15.11 -2.59 -5.91
C LEU A 172 -16.57 -2.80 -6.35
N GLN A 173 -17.03 -2.10 -7.38
CA GLN A 173 -18.39 -2.25 -7.90
C GLN A 173 -18.68 -3.69 -8.32
N GLN A 174 -17.77 -4.33 -9.06
CA GLN A 174 -17.92 -5.74 -9.43
C GLN A 174 -17.93 -6.66 -8.21
N ALA A 175 -17.16 -6.33 -7.16
CA ALA A 175 -17.07 -7.10 -5.94
C ALA A 175 -18.36 -7.01 -5.11
N LEU A 176 -18.96 -5.82 -5.01
CA LEU A 176 -20.26 -5.59 -4.37
C LEU A 176 -21.36 -6.36 -5.10
N GLN A 177 -21.45 -6.23 -6.42
CA GLN A 177 -22.39 -7.01 -7.24
C GLN A 177 -22.21 -8.53 -7.08
N TRP A 178 -20.97 -8.99 -6.88
CA TRP A 178 -20.70 -10.40 -6.65
C TRP A 178 -21.13 -10.85 -5.25
N ALA A 179 -20.93 -10.03 -4.23
CA ALA A 179 -21.41 -10.31 -2.88
C ALA A 179 -22.95 -10.39 -2.83
N GLU A 180 -23.64 -9.50 -3.55
CA GLU A 180 -25.11 -9.49 -3.65
C GLU A 180 -25.67 -10.66 -4.46
N ALA A 181 -25.07 -10.97 -5.62
CA ALA A 181 -25.57 -12.01 -6.52
C ALA A 181 -25.26 -13.45 -6.05
N GLY A 182 -24.39 -13.61 -5.04
CA GLY A 182 -24.00 -14.91 -4.51
C GLY A 182 -22.93 -15.67 -5.33
N PRO A 183 -22.73 -16.97 -5.05
CA PRO A 183 -21.65 -17.76 -5.64
C PRO A 183 -21.74 -17.84 -7.16
N ARG A 184 -20.69 -17.38 -7.86
CA ARG A 184 -20.53 -17.52 -9.32
C ARG A 184 -19.11 -17.91 -9.67
N ARG A 185 -18.92 -18.47 -10.87
CA ARG A 185 -17.58 -18.85 -11.34
C ARG A 185 -16.76 -17.61 -11.68
N VAL A 186 -15.81 -17.27 -10.82
CA VAL A 186 -14.84 -16.18 -11.01
C VAL A 186 -13.45 -16.78 -11.11
N SER A 187 -12.62 -16.27 -12.03
CA SER A 187 -11.23 -16.70 -12.13
C SER A 187 -10.48 -16.39 -10.83
N ARG A 188 -9.49 -17.23 -10.47
CA ARG A 188 -8.76 -17.10 -9.20
C ARG A 188 -8.16 -15.70 -8.99
N ASN A 189 -7.59 -15.11 -10.04
CA ASN A 189 -6.97 -13.78 -9.97
C ASN A 189 -8.02 -12.69 -9.73
N LYS A 190 -9.13 -12.73 -10.48
CA LYS A 190 -10.23 -11.76 -10.34
C LYS A 190 -10.90 -11.88 -8.97
N ARG A 191 -11.10 -13.11 -8.49
CA ARG A 191 -11.58 -13.40 -7.11
C ARG A 191 -10.68 -12.74 -6.07
N SER A 192 -9.36 -12.97 -6.14
CA SER A 192 -8.41 -12.40 -5.17
C SER A 192 -8.44 -10.87 -5.16
N LEU A 193 -8.56 -10.24 -6.33
CA LEU A 193 -8.62 -8.78 -6.46
C LEU A 193 -9.93 -8.22 -5.85
N MET A 194 -11.07 -8.81 -6.17
CA MET A 194 -12.39 -8.38 -5.69
C MET A 194 -12.51 -8.53 -4.16
N LEU A 195 -12.06 -9.66 -3.61
CA LEU A 195 -12.03 -9.87 -2.16
C LEU A 195 -11.12 -8.88 -1.45
N SER A 196 -9.96 -8.56 -2.04
CA SER A 196 -9.07 -7.53 -1.51
C SER A 196 -9.71 -6.14 -1.51
N ALA A 197 -10.53 -5.81 -2.52
CA ALA A 197 -11.23 -4.53 -2.59
C ALA A 197 -12.31 -4.42 -1.52
N LEU A 198 -13.08 -5.48 -1.26
CA LEU A 198 -14.10 -5.50 -0.20
C LEU A 198 -13.50 -5.32 1.19
N ARG A 199 -12.40 -6.03 1.53
CA ARG A 199 -11.72 -5.84 2.83
C ARG A 199 -11.20 -4.41 2.99
N ALA A 200 -10.64 -3.84 1.92
CA ALA A 200 -10.14 -2.47 1.90
C ALA A 200 -11.27 -1.44 2.09
N HIS A 201 -12.44 -1.72 1.52
CA HIS A 201 -13.63 -0.89 1.65
C HIS A 201 -14.13 -0.82 3.10
N LEU A 202 -14.35 -1.97 3.74
CA LEU A 202 -14.74 -2.05 5.15
C LEU A 202 -13.70 -1.39 6.07
N PHE A 203 -12.41 -1.62 5.82
CA PHE A 203 -11.33 -0.97 6.57
C PHE A 203 -11.38 0.56 6.43
N ASN A 204 -11.52 1.07 5.20
CA ASN A 204 -11.58 2.51 4.96
C ASN A 204 -12.81 3.14 5.64
N ALA A 205 -13.96 2.45 5.65
CA ALA A 205 -15.17 2.94 6.32
C ALA A 205 -14.96 3.08 7.85
N LEU A 206 -14.37 2.07 8.49
CA LEU A 206 -14.04 2.13 9.91
C LEU A 206 -12.99 3.21 10.22
N LEU A 207 -11.94 3.32 9.40
CA LEU A 207 -10.91 4.35 9.58
C LEU A 207 -11.49 5.75 9.39
N ALA A 208 -12.38 5.95 8.42
CA ALA A 208 -13.05 7.22 8.18
C ALA A 208 -13.88 7.68 9.37
N GLU A 209 -14.53 6.76 10.08
CA GLU A 209 -15.23 7.11 11.31
C GLU A 209 -14.26 7.49 12.44
N ARG A 210 -13.12 6.80 12.60
CA ARG A 210 -12.08 7.20 13.56
C ARG A 210 -11.48 8.58 13.26
N VAL A 211 -11.26 8.90 11.99
CA VAL A 211 -10.78 10.23 11.59
C VAL A 211 -11.80 11.30 11.97
N LYS A 212 -13.10 11.08 11.70
CA LYS A 212 -14.18 12.00 12.12
C LYS A 212 -14.30 12.13 13.63
N ALA A 213 -14.06 11.05 14.37
CA ALA A 213 -14.06 11.05 15.83
C ALA A 213 -12.80 11.66 16.45
N GLY A 214 -11.74 11.88 15.66
CA GLY A 214 -10.46 12.41 16.13
C GLY A 214 -9.58 11.39 16.85
N ASP A 215 -9.90 10.09 16.79
CA ASP A 215 -9.19 9.03 17.53
C ASP A 215 -8.44 8.05 16.61
N TRP A 216 -8.18 8.45 15.36
CA TRP A 216 -7.50 7.64 14.34
C TRP A 216 -6.05 7.30 14.66
N ASN A 217 -5.38 8.08 15.53
CA ASN A 217 -3.98 7.89 15.91
C ASN A 217 -3.78 7.63 17.41
N THR A 218 -4.85 7.32 18.16
CA THR A 218 -4.82 7.05 19.60
C THR A 218 -5.41 5.67 19.89
N VAL A 219 -4.78 4.90 20.77
CA VAL A 219 -5.35 3.63 21.24
C VAL A 219 -6.48 3.91 22.23
N VAL A 220 -7.65 3.34 21.99
CA VAL A 220 -8.80 3.37 22.91
C VAL A 220 -9.03 2.00 23.55
N ALA A 221 -9.84 1.96 24.61
CA ALA A 221 -10.21 0.70 25.27
C ALA A 221 -10.81 -0.31 24.29
N GLY A 222 -10.30 -1.55 24.32
CA GLY A 222 -10.70 -2.64 23.44
C GLY A 222 -10.01 -2.66 22.07
N ASP A 223 -9.19 -1.67 21.73
CA ASP A 223 -8.45 -1.66 20.46
C ASP A 223 -7.49 -2.84 20.33
N THR A 224 -7.23 -3.23 19.09
CA THR A 224 -6.03 -4.01 18.79
C THR A 224 -4.87 -3.06 18.51
N CYS A 225 -3.75 -3.27 19.18
CA CYS A 225 -2.49 -2.58 18.96
C CYS A 225 -1.61 -3.38 18.00
N MET A 226 -0.96 -2.71 17.05
CA MET A 226 0.00 -3.31 16.12
C MET A 226 1.36 -2.66 16.33
N LEU A 227 2.40 -3.48 16.53
CA LEU A 227 3.78 -2.99 16.72
C LEU A 227 4.32 -2.45 15.40
N ALA A 228 4.93 -1.26 15.45
CA ALA A 228 5.46 -0.58 14.28
C ALA A 228 6.48 -1.44 13.52
N GLY A 229 6.38 -1.44 12.18
CA GLY A 229 7.28 -2.21 11.31
C GLY A 229 7.10 -3.73 11.33
N THR A 230 6.14 -4.28 12.09
CA THR A 230 5.90 -5.74 12.17
C THR A 230 4.47 -6.12 11.82
N ARG A 231 4.15 -7.42 11.85
CA ARG A 231 2.77 -7.93 11.81
C ARG A 231 2.22 -8.32 13.19
N SER A 232 3.03 -8.16 14.23
CA SER A 232 2.68 -8.51 15.59
C SER A 232 1.64 -7.54 16.12
N HIS A 233 0.60 -8.09 16.72
CA HIS A 233 -0.50 -7.33 17.27
C HIS A 233 -1.00 -8.00 18.56
N PHE A 234 -1.64 -7.22 19.42
CA PHE A 234 -2.24 -7.69 20.66
C PHE A 234 -3.46 -6.83 21.00
N GLN A 235 -4.37 -7.39 21.80
CA GLN A 235 -5.56 -6.67 22.24
C GLN A 235 -5.22 -5.81 23.47
N CYS A 236 -5.71 -4.58 23.47
CA CYS A 236 -5.54 -3.61 24.53
C CYS A 236 -6.90 -3.37 25.20
N ALA A 237 -7.20 -4.09 26.28
CA ALA A 237 -8.46 -3.93 27.01
C ALA A 237 -8.63 -2.50 27.54
N GLN A 238 -7.58 -1.93 28.13
CA GLN A 238 -7.52 -0.55 28.60
C GLN A 238 -6.09 -0.01 28.37
N PRO A 239 -5.92 1.13 27.68
CA PRO A 239 -4.60 1.72 27.48
C PRO A 239 -4.08 2.32 28.79
N ASP A 240 -2.90 1.88 29.21
CA ASP A 240 -2.15 2.49 30.32
C ASP A 240 -1.18 3.58 29.81
N ALA A 241 -0.42 4.17 30.73
CA ALA A 241 0.55 5.21 30.39
C ALA A 241 1.64 4.74 29.42
N ASP A 242 2.03 3.45 29.44
CA ASP A 242 3.04 2.93 28.52
C ASP A 242 2.45 2.79 27.11
N ILE A 243 1.25 2.24 26.97
CA ILE A 243 0.55 2.15 25.68
C ILE A 243 0.32 3.54 25.08
N THR A 244 -0.15 4.51 25.88
CA THR A 244 -0.34 5.89 25.42
C THR A 244 0.97 6.51 24.94
N ARG A 245 2.06 6.34 25.71
CA ARG A 245 3.39 6.85 25.34
C ARG A 245 3.90 6.19 24.05
N ARG A 246 3.87 4.86 23.96
CA ARG A 246 4.31 4.11 22.77
C ARG A 246 3.48 4.44 21.53
N CYS A 247 2.20 4.73 21.69
CA CYS A 247 1.36 5.22 20.61
C CYS A 247 1.74 6.65 20.20
N ALA A 248 2.06 7.54 21.14
CA ALA A 248 2.53 8.89 20.83
C ALA A 248 3.90 8.87 20.11
N ASP A 249 4.82 8.03 20.59
CA ASP A 249 6.17 7.82 20.03
C ASP A 249 6.17 7.00 18.72
N ALA A 250 4.99 6.56 18.27
CA ALA A 250 4.80 5.74 17.08
C ALA A 250 5.52 4.37 17.07
N ASP A 251 5.80 3.82 18.25
CA ASP A 251 6.28 2.44 18.42
C ASP A 251 5.16 1.40 18.25
N LEU A 252 3.91 1.83 18.44
CA LEU A 252 2.72 1.05 18.11
C LEU A 252 1.61 1.92 17.55
N HIS A 253 0.62 1.28 16.93
CA HIS A 253 -0.54 1.93 16.33
C HIS A 253 -1.83 1.22 16.70
N PRO A 254 -2.96 1.95 16.82
CA PRO A 254 -4.26 1.31 16.78
C PRO A 254 -4.44 0.62 15.43
N ALA A 255 -5.08 -0.53 15.41
CA ALA A 255 -5.30 -1.34 14.22
C ALA A 255 -6.78 -1.68 14.03
N LEU A 256 -7.20 -1.67 12.78
CA LEU A 256 -8.53 -2.09 12.36
C LEU A 256 -8.45 -3.42 11.61
N PRO A 257 -9.53 -4.21 11.64
CA PRO A 257 -9.56 -5.49 10.97
C PRO A 257 -9.62 -5.30 9.46
N LEU A 258 -8.86 -6.13 8.76
CA LEU A 258 -9.24 -6.60 7.43
C LEU A 258 -10.14 -7.82 7.66
N TRP A 259 -11.42 -7.69 7.33
CA TRP A 259 -12.46 -8.65 7.71
C TRP A 259 -12.16 -10.09 7.24
N GLY A 260 -12.58 -11.07 8.04
CA GLY A 260 -12.44 -12.51 7.81
C GLY A 260 -12.77 -13.32 9.07
N ARG A 261 -12.57 -14.63 9.02
CA ARG A 261 -12.73 -15.55 10.16
C ARG A 261 -11.78 -15.21 11.31
N GLY A 262 -12.26 -15.36 12.55
CA GLY A 262 -11.43 -15.20 13.75
C GLY A 262 -11.21 -13.76 14.20
N LEU A 263 -12.19 -12.86 14.00
CA LEU A 263 -12.16 -11.52 14.58
C LEU A 263 -12.32 -11.52 16.11
N GLU A 264 -12.91 -12.57 16.67
CA GLU A 264 -13.23 -12.67 18.09
C GLU A 264 -12.01 -13.09 18.94
N PRO A 265 -11.93 -12.61 20.19
CA PRO A 265 -12.90 -11.76 20.88
C PRO A 265 -12.75 -10.26 20.52
N VAL A 266 -13.86 -9.53 20.36
CA VAL A 266 -13.87 -8.06 20.19
C VAL A 266 -14.61 -7.45 21.38
N ALA A 267 -14.10 -6.35 21.94
CA ALA A 267 -14.78 -5.65 23.02
C ALA A 267 -16.21 -5.21 22.60
N PRO A 268 -17.24 -5.38 23.45
CA PRO A 268 -18.63 -5.10 23.08
C PRO A 268 -18.87 -3.69 22.53
N GLU A 269 -18.23 -2.68 23.12
CA GLU A 269 -18.34 -1.28 22.71
C GLU A 269 -17.74 -1.04 21.32
N LEU A 270 -16.60 -1.69 21.04
CA LEU A 270 -15.93 -1.61 19.75
C LEU A 270 -16.73 -2.33 18.67
N LEU A 271 -17.29 -3.50 18.99
CA LEU A 271 -18.19 -4.23 18.09
C LEU A 271 -19.45 -3.42 17.77
N ALA A 272 -20.06 -2.79 18.79
CA ALA A 272 -21.21 -1.91 18.59
C ALA A 272 -20.87 -0.69 17.72
N ARG A 273 -19.67 -0.12 17.87
CA ARG A 273 -19.16 0.95 17.00
C ARG A 273 -19.03 0.46 15.56
N TRP A 274 -18.40 -0.69 15.33
CA TRP A 274 -18.24 -1.26 13.98
C TRP A 274 -19.58 -1.57 13.33
N HIS A 275 -20.53 -2.15 14.07
CA HIS A 275 -21.88 -2.42 13.58
C HIS A 275 -22.65 -1.16 13.19
N ARG A 276 -22.46 -0.06 13.93
CA ARG A 276 -23.06 1.22 13.56
C ARG A 276 -22.47 1.77 12.26
N VAL A 277 -21.15 1.73 12.11
CA VAL A 277 -20.46 2.24 10.93
C VAL A 277 -20.80 1.42 9.68
N LEU A 278 -20.85 0.10 9.82
CA LEU A 278 -21.02 -0.84 8.72
C LEU A 278 -22.45 -1.35 8.60
N LYS A 279 -23.45 -0.66 9.16
CA LYS A 279 -24.84 -1.13 9.26
C LYS A 279 -25.39 -1.67 7.94
N GLU A 280 -25.11 -0.99 6.82
CA GLU A 280 -25.58 -1.35 5.48
C GLU A 280 -24.68 -2.39 4.80
N GLU A 281 -23.53 -2.70 5.39
CA GLU A 281 -22.44 -3.49 4.81
C GLU A 281 -22.09 -4.73 5.65
N LEU A 282 -22.82 -5.01 6.73
CA LEU A 282 -22.57 -6.15 7.62
C LEU A 282 -22.52 -7.48 6.85
N ALA A 283 -23.42 -7.65 5.87
CA ALA A 283 -23.47 -8.83 5.02
C ALA A 283 -22.18 -9.06 4.20
N LEU A 284 -21.40 -8.00 3.93
CA LEU A 284 -20.10 -8.15 3.28
C LEU A 284 -19.09 -8.85 4.19
N GLY A 285 -19.18 -8.63 5.50
CA GLY A 285 -18.34 -9.30 6.50
C GLY A 285 -18.59 -10.81 6.52
N ASP A 286 -19.86 -11.21 6.52
CA ASP A 286 -20.27 -12.62 6.44
C ASP A 286 -19.83 -13.24 5.12
N PHE A 287 -20.08 -12.55 4.01
CA PHE A 287 -19.62 -12.99 2.68
C PHE A 287 -18.10 -13.23 2.66
N LEU A 288 -17.29 -12.31 3.18
CA LEU A 288 -15.82 -12.46 3.22
C LEU A 288 -15.39 -13.68 4.03
N THR A 289 -16.09 -13.97 5.11
CA THR A 289 -15.89 -15.14 5.99
C THR A 289 -16.23 -16.43 5.25
N GLU A 290 -17.38 -16.48 4.56
CA GLU A 290 -17.80 -17.60 3.71
C GLU A 290 -16.85 -17.86 2.54
N GLN A 291 -16.23 -16.81 2.00
CA GLN A 291 -15.20 -16.94 0.95
C GLN A 291 -13.87 -17.52 1.47
N GLY A 292 -13.78 -17.83 2.77
CA GLY A 292 -12.67 -18.54 3.41
C GLY A 292 -11.49 -17.64 3.77
N LEU A 293 -11.72 -16.34 3.94
CA LEU A 293 -10.67 -15.42 4.35
C LEU A 293 -10.49 -15.46 5.87
N GLU A 294 -9.24 -15.42 6.30
CA GLU A 294 -8.88 -15.22 7.71
C GLU A 294 -8.76 -13.72 8.02
N ALA A 295 -9.16 -13.34 9.23
CA ALA A 295 -8.97 -12.00 9.74
C ALA A 295 -7.48 -11.65 9.78
N SER A 296 -7.16 -10.38 9.54
CA SER A 296 -5.82 -9.83 9.75
C SER A 296 -5.93 -8.37 10.13
N TRP A 297 -4.87 -7.78 10.65
CA TRP A 297 -4.91 -6.42 11.19
C TRP A 297 -4.08 -5.45 10.37
N ARG A 298 -4.53 -4.20 10.32
CA ARG A 298 -3.84 -3.11 9.65
C ARG A 298 -3.84 -1.89 10.55
N ALA A 299 -2.66 -1.30 10.74
CA ALA A 299 -2.50 -0.04 11.44
C ALA A 299 -3.35 1.07 10.80
N THR A 300 -4.01 1.85 11.64
CA THR A 300 -4.85 3.01 11.28
C THR A 300 -4.05 4.23 10.85
N ARG A 301 -2.80 4.33 11.31
CA ARG A 301 -1.84 5.40 11.01
C ARG A 301 -0.69 4.86 10.17
N LEU A 302 -0.26 5.64 9.18
CA LEU A 302 1.04 5.52 8.52
C LEU A 302 1.88 6.73 8.92
N ILE A 303 3.18 6.55 9.07
CA ILE A 303 4.15 7.63 9.26
C ILE A 303 5.21 7.49 8.18
N PRO A 304 5.50 8.55 7.41
CA PRO A 304 6.57 8.52 6.43
C PRO A 304 7.93 8.59 7.13
N ASP A 305 8.81 7.62 6.84
CA ASP A 305 10.20 7.70 7.28
C ASP A 305 10.99 8.61 6.33
N ASP A 306 11.98 9.33 6.87
CA ASP A 306 12.88 10.21 6.11
C ASP A 306 12.13 11.19 5.19
N PHE A 307 11.05 11.77 5.72
CA PHE A 307 10.17 12.65 4.96
C PHE A 307 10.80 14.01 4.71
N CYS A 308 11.26 14.21 3.48
CA CYS A 308 11.85 15.44 2.99
C CYS A 308 10.98 16.02 1.88
N TRP A 309 10.95 17.35 1.79
CA TRP A 309 10.22 18.04 0.72
C TRP A 309 10.89 19.37 0.39
N GLN A 310 10.71 19.84 -0.85
CA GLN A 310 11.20 21.13 -1.30
C GLN A 310 10.30 21.73 -2.38
N PHE A 311 10.06 23.03 -2.30
CA PHE A 311 9.49 23.78 -3.43
C PHE A 311 10.57 24.01 -4.48
N CYS A 312 10.22 23.80 -5.74
CA CYS A 312 11.08 24.03 -6.89
C CYS A 312 10.74 25.37 -7.57
N ASP A 313 11.64 25.87 -8.42
CA ASP A 313 11.49 27.15 -9.12
C ASP A 313 10.35 27.14 -10.15
N ASP A 314 9.91 25.96 -10.61
CA ASP A 314 8.89 25.74 -11.66
C ASP A 314 7.48 25.46 -11.10
N ASP A 315 7.16 26.00 -9.91
CA ASP A 315 5.93 25.71 -9.17
C ASP A 315 5.69 24.21 -8.95
N ALA A 316 6.76 23.43 -8.87
CA ALA A 316 6.70 22.04 -8.45
C ALA A 316 6.98 21.88 -6.95
N LEU A 317 6.45 20.82 -6.37
CA LEU A 317 6.81 20.33 -5.04
C LEU A 317 7.37 18.92 -5.19
N GLN A 318 8.64 18.75 -4.82
CA GLN A 318 9.26 17.43 -4.73
C GLN A 318 9.13 16.91 -3.30
N LEU A 319 8.74 15.64 -3.17
CA LEU A 319 8.66 14.90 -1.91
C LEU A 319 9.52 13.65 -2.01
N GLU A 320 10.24 13.34 -0.93
CA GLU A 320 10.96 12.09 -0.75
C GLU A 320 10.61 11.50 0.62
N PHE A 321 10.26 10.21 0.66
CA PHE A 321 9.95 9.50 1.89
C PHE A 321 9.95 8.00 1.69
N ARG A 322 9.94 7.23 2.78
CA ARG A 322 9.74 5.78 2.75
C ARG A 322 8.44 5.43 3.44
N LEU A 323 7.74 4.44 2.91
CA LEU A 323 6.57 3.85 3.56
C LEU A 323 6.72 2.35 3.70
N GLY A 324 6.29 1.83 4.85
CA GLY A 324 6.19 0.40 5.12
C GLY A 324 5.29 -0.33 4.12
N ALA A 325 5.52 -1.63 3.97
CA ALA A 325 4.75 -2.47 3.05
C ALA A 325 3.23 -2.37 3.28
N GLY A 326 2.50 -2.16 2.18
CA GLY A 326 1.04 -2.04 2.21
C GLY A 326 0.53 -0.64 2.54
N CYS A 327 1.39 0.33 2.81
CA CYS A 327 1.01 1.75 2.86
C CYS A 327 1.02 2.36 1.45
N TYR A 328 0.31 3.48 1.28
CA TYR A 328 0.13 4.13 -0.02
C TYR A 328 0.57 5.59 0.04
N ALA A 329 1.42 6.00 -0.90
CA ALA A 329 1.79 7.41 -1.05
C ALA A 329 0.56 8.31 -1.25
N THR A 330 -0.46 7.83 -1.97
CA THR A 330 -1.70 8.58 -2.21
C THR A 330 -2.49 8.87 -0.93
N ALA A 331 -2.36 8.04 0.11
CA ALA A 331 -3.01 8.32 1.39
C ALA A 331 -2.34 9.49 2.12
N LEU A 332 -1.02 9.60 2.03
CA LEU A 332 -0.27 10.76 2.53
C LEU A 332 -0.57 12.03 1.73
N LEU A 333 -0.58 11.93 0.39
CA LEU A 333 -0.89 13.07 -0.48
C LEU A 333 -2.31 13.62 -0.25
N GLY A 334 -3.28 12.72 -0.02
CA GLY A 334 -4.68 13.10 0.18
C GLY A 334 -4.94 14.02 1.38
N GLU A 335 -4.00 14.13 2.33
CA GLU A 335 -4.13 15.00 3.50
C GLU A 335 -3.79 16.49 3.23
N PHE A 336 -3.15 16.81 2.10
CA PHE A 336 -2.73 18.18 1.82
C PHE A 336 -2.97 18.66 0.39
N VAL A 337 -3.05 17.76 -0.60
CA VAL A 337 -3.23 18.13 -2.01
C VAL A 337 -4.42 17.42 -2.67
N HIS A 338 -5.26 18.19 -3.36
CA HIS A 338 -6.17 17.68 -4.38
C HIS A 338 -5.41 17.53 -5.71
N TYR A 339 -4.91 16.34 -5.98
CA TYR A 339 -4.17 16.08 -7.21
C TYR A 339 -5.07 15.56 -8.34
N ARG A 340 -4.66 15.82 -9.59
CA ARG A 340 -5.21 15.20 -10.79
C ARG A 340 -4.09 14.47 -11.54
N GLU A 341 -4.42 13.34 -12.15
CA GLU A 341 -3.51 12.68 -13.10
C GLU A 341 -3.93 13.10 -14.51
N LEU A 342 -2.96 13.43 -15.38
CA LEU A 342 -3.25 13.67 -16.80
C LEU A 342 -3.79 12.36 -17.39
N GLN A 343 -5.03 12.38 -17.88
CA GLN A 343 -5.63 11.22 -18.54
C GLN A 343 -4.77 10.85 -19.75
N ARG A 344 -4.32 9.59 -19.79
CA ARG A 344 -3.69 8.98 -20.96
C ARG A 344 -4.69 8.12 -21.70
#